data_AF-A0A7Y5UK02-F1
#
_entry.id   AF-A0A7Y5UK02-F1
#
_cell.length_a   1.000
_cell.length_b   1.000
_cell.length_c   1.000
_cell.angle_alpha   90.00
_cell.angle_beta   90.00
_cell.angle_gamma   90.00
#
_symmetry.space_group_name_H-M   'P 1'
#
loop_
_entity.id
_entity.type
_entity.pdbx_description
1 polymer ?
#
loop_
_entity_poly.entity_id
_entity_poly.type
_entity_poly.pdbx_seq_one_letter_code
_entity_poly.pdbx_strand_id
1 'polypeptide(L)'
;MSASAESFLHANPFALSSITSACEQRSIVTSRDIVDEAGAQLWARDLRITPDLHQRLIERKLRAPLETSLDVQDGVDAPAVAADLEALVAEPNEPLRGLLEPYAKRLLVDARQLHLHAVVRLLLTVARQVRPATYRHAVRAAALAGALAQQVQAPTGFAPRAMLAGLVHDLGEVYVNPDYLDARRQLDLTEYRQLAAHPQVGAMLLRELTDYPDELARAVLEHHERMDGTGYPGQTLGSALSPMGQLLGVVELVLGIADGRPAVGARAAFALKFMPGEWSGFWAGPITRWAATQPPPRCDTPLACPDPVAELAPLDGELEQLLLTAEAVAQSLQDAPRRVAERAIHRLKRLRVAWNAMGLWSVPATLVEPGECFDVDLALGELRYRTGMIGRDCLWPETDRTVMGDARLVPLWTALQRTAARKPRY
;
A
#
# COMPACT_ATOMS: atom_id res chain seq x y z
N MET A 1 19.92 -6.65 -6.02
CA MET A 1 20.78 -5.85 -6.92
C MET A 1 20.56 -4.38 -6.58
N SER A 2 21.64 -3.65 -6.27
CA SER A 2 21.60 -2.20 -5.99
C SER A 2 21.22 -1.47 -7.27
N ALA A 3 19.96 -1.11 -7.43
CA ALA A 3 19.57 -0.13 -8.44
C ALA A 3 20.07 1.23 -7.94
N SER A 4 21.10 1.76 -8.59
CA SER A 4 21.78 3.01 -8.25
C SER A 4 21.01 4.22 -8.81
N ALA A 5 21.47 5.44 -8.50
CA ALA A 5 21.07 6.69 -9.15
C ALA A 5 21.02 6.61 -10.70
N GLU A 6 21.75 5.69 -11.33
CA GLU A 6 21.70 5.45 -12.78
C GLU A 6 20.30 5.12 -13.29
N SER A 7 19.46 4.50 -12.46
CA SER A 7 18.08 4.15 -12.81
C SER A 7 17.19 5.36 -13.11
N PHE A 8 17.52 6.54 -12.58
CA PHE A 8 16.80 7.79 -12.83
C PHE A 8 17.43 8.65 -13.94
N LEU A 9 18.55 8.22 -14.54
CA LEU A 9 19.18 8.96 -15.64
C LEU A 9 18.42 8.80 -16.96
N HIS A 10 17.52 7.83 -17.06
CA HIS A 10 16.51 7.80 -18.11
C HIS A 10 15.18 8.24 -17.51
N ALA A 11 14.49 9.18 -18.16
CA ALA A 11 13.16 9.56 -17.73
C ALA A 11 12.23 8.35 -17.83
N ASN A 12 11.65 7.93 -16.71
CA ASN A 12 10.65 6.87 -16.73
C ASN A 12 9.44 7.33 -17.56
N PRO A 13 8.95 6.54 -18.53
CA PRO A 13 7.91 6.98 -19.46
C PRO A 13 6.58 7.31 -18.75
N PHE A 14 6.22 6.58 -17.69
CA PHE A 14 4.99 6.83 -16.94
C PHE A 14 5.09 8.09 -16.08
N ALA A 15 6.24 8.29 -15.42
CA ALA A 15 6.50 9.51 -14.66
C ALA A 15 6.56 10.74 -15.59
N LEU A 16 7.25 10.62 -16.73
CA LEU A 16 7.34 11.68 -17.74
C LEU A 16 5.96 12.04 -18.31
N SER A 17 5.14 11.04 -18.62
CA SER A 17 3.76 11.26 -19.06
C SER A 17 2.94 11.99 -18.00
N SER A 18 3.01 11.55 -16.74
CA SER A 18 2.29 12.17 -15.62
C SER A 18 2.74 13.61 -15.36
N ILE A 19 4.06 13.88 -15.38
CA ILE A 19 4.62 15.22 -15.25
C ILE A 19 4.13 16.11 -16.39
N THR A 20 4.20 15.62 -17.63
CA THR A 20 3.78 16.36 -18.82
C THR A 20 2.30 16.73 -18.76
N SER A 21 1.43 15.78 -18.37
CA SER A 21 0.00 16.04 -18.17
C SER A 21 -0.25 17.10 -17.09
N ALA A 22 0.51 17.07 -15.99
CA ALA A 22 0.37 18.09 -14.93
C ALA A 22 0.80 19.49 -15.39
N CYS A 23 1.73 19.62 -16.36
CA CYS A 23 2.20 20.90 -16.90
C CYS A 23 1.11 21.70 -17.64
N GLU A 24 0.04 21.04 -18.10
CA GLU A 24 -1.10 21.70 -18.72
C GLU A 24 -1.83 22.63 -17.74
N GLN A 25 -1.88 22.24 -16.47
CA GLN A 25 -2.64 22.94 -15.42
C GLN A 25 -1.75 23.64 -14.39
N ARG A 26 -0.46 23.29 -14.30
CA ARG A 26 0.50 23.79 -13.30
C ARG A 26 1.71 24.44 -13.93
N SER A 27 2.29 25.41 -13.20
CA SER A 27 3.52 26.08 -13.58
C SER A 27 4.73 25.25 -13.16
N ILE A 28 5.05 24.25 -13.99
CA ILE A 28 6.27 23.45 -13.85
C ILE A 28 7.35 24.04 -14.76
N VAL A 29 8.47 24.43 -14.16
CA VAL A 29 9.61 25.09 -14.81
C VAL A 29 10.89 24.31 -14.56
N THR A 30 11.89 24.50 -15.40
CA THR A 30 13.23 23.96 -15.19
C THR A 30 14.02 24.79 -14.19
N SER A 31 14.54 24.17 -13.13
CA SER A 31 15.41 24.83 -12.14
C SER A 31 16.88 24.93 -12.62
N ARG A 32 17.24 24.14 -13.63
CA ARG A 32 18.55 24.09 -14.30
C ARG A 32 18.38 23.63 -15.74
N ASP A 33 19.41 23.77 -16.57
CA ASP A 33 19.40 23.22 -17.91
C ASP A 33 19.25 21.69 -17.87
N ILE A 34 18.33 21.15 -18.67
CA ILE A 34 18.22 19.72 -18.90
C ILE A 34 19.18 19.36 -20.02
N VAL A 35 20.17 18.55 -19.71
CA VAL A 35 21.25 18.17 -20.61
C VAL A 35 21.40 16.65 -20.67
N ASP A 36 21.67 16.12 -21.85
CA ASP A 36 22.00 14.70 -22.02
C ASP A 36 23.45 14.40 -21.62
N GLU A 37 23.80 13.11 -21.51
CA GLU A 37 25.15 12.68 -21.11
C GLU A 37 26.25 13.25 -22.02
N ALA A 38 25.97 13.41 -23.32
CA ALA A 38 26.88 14.02 -24.29
C ALA A 38 27.01 15.55 -24.12
N GLY A 39 26.13 16.18 -23.36
CA GLY A 39 26.12 17.61 -23.09
C GLY A 39 25.27 18.44 -24.03
N ALA A 40 24.45 17.80 -24.85
CA ALA A 40 23.45 18.51 -25.64
C ALA A 40 22.35 19.03 -24.69
N GLN A 41 22.08 20.33 -24.77
CA GLN A 41 20.98 20.93 -24.03
C GLN A 41 19.65 20.57 -24.68
N LEU A 42 18.80 19.87 -23.94
CA LEU A 42 17.46 19.45 -24.35
C LEU A 42 16.42 20.50 -23.98
N TRP A 43 16.61 21.17 -22.84
CA TRP A 43 15.75 22.25 -22.35
C TRP A 43 16.57 23.27 -21.55
N ALA A 44 16.32 24.56 -21.75
CA ALA A 44 17.00 25.61 -20.98
C ALA A 44 16.36 25.79 -19.60
N ARG A 45 17.13 26.30 -18.64
CA ARG A 45 16.70 26.76 -17.33
C ARG A 45 15.61 27.84 -17.40
N ASP A 46 14.77 27.90 -16.37
CA ASP A 46 13.69 28.87 -16.15
C ASP A 46 12.63 28.87 -17.26
N LEU A 47 12.59 27.80 -18.07
CA LEU A 47 11.57 27.59 -19.09
C LEU A 47 10.47 26.68 -18.56
N ARG A 48 9.22 27.04 -18.90
CA ARG A 48 8.06 26.18 -18.66
C ARG A 48 8.18 24.89 -19.48
N ILE A 49 7.79 23.77 -18.89
CA ILE A 49 7.67 22.50 -19.60
C ILE A 49 6.42 22.50 -20.46
N THR A 50 6.55 22.01 -21.69
CA THR A 50 5.43 21.73 -22.60
C THR A 50 5.44 20.24 -23.00
N PRO A 51 4.38 19.72 -23.62
CA PRO A 51 4.36 18.36 -24.15
C PRO A 51 5.51 18.01 -25.11
N ASP A 52 6.13 19.01 -25.75
CA ASP A 52 7.30 18.80 -26.61
C ASP A 52 8.52 18.26 -25.85
N LEU A 53 8.61 18.51 -24.53
CA LEU A 53 9.67 17.96 -23.69
C LEU A 53 9.65 16.43 -23.73
N HIS A 54 8.46 15.82 -23.77
CA HIS A 54 8.33 14.37 -23.85
C HIS A 54 9.12 13.83 -25.04
N GLN A 55 8.93 14.40 -26.25
CA GLN A 55 9.62 13.96 -27.46
C GLN A 55 11.14 14.15 -27.38
N ARG A 56 11.62 15.19 -26.68
CA ARG A 56 13.06 15.47 -26.55
C ARG A 56 13.78 14.56 -25.56
N LEU A 57 13.05 13.98 -24.61
CA LEU A 57 13.61 13.10 -23.58
C LEU A 57 13.52 11.61 -23.93
N ILE A 58 12.69 11.23 -24.92
CA ILE A 58 12.60 9.84 -25.39
C ILE A 58 14.00 9.32 -25.76
N GLU A 59 14.36 8.17 -25.18
CA GLU A 59 15.62 7.45 -25.45
C GLU A 59 16.91 8.24 -25.12
N ARG A 60 16.81 9.35 -24.39
CA ARG A 60 17.98 10.11 -23.93
C ARG A 60 18.36 9.74 -22.50
N LYS A 61 19.66 9.56 -22.29
CA LYS A 61 20.25 9.49 -20.96
C LYS A 61 20.67 10.89 -20.51
N LEU A 62 20.14 11.34 -19.38
CA LEU A 62 20.34 12.66 -18.80
C LEU A 62 21.57 12.67 -17.89
N ARG A 63 22.18 13.85 -17.68
CA ARG A 63 23.26 14.02 -16.68
C ARG A 63 22.76 14.01 -15.24
N ALA A 64 21.51 14.40 -15.05
CA ALA A 64 20.83 14.40 -13.77
C ALA A 64 19.41 13.88 -13.94
N PRO A 65 18.84 13.22 -12.92
CA PRO A 65 17.43 12.85 -12.90
C PRO A 65 16.52 14.03 -13.25
N LEU A 66 15.50 13.78 -14.08
CA LEU A 66 14.60 14.81 -14.57
C LEU A 66 14.00 15.60 -13.42
N GLU A 67 13.51 14.90 -12.40
CA GLU A 67 12.81 15.44 -11.24
C GLU A 67 13.65 16.47 -10.47
N THR A 68 14.96 16.25 -10.38
CA THR A 68 15.90 17.18 -9.72
C THR A 68 16.17 18.46 -10.52
N SER A 69 15.75 18.46 -11.79
CA SER A 69 15.90 19.58 -12.71
C SER A 69 14.61 20.39 -12.87
N LEU A 70 13.53 19.99 -12.21
CA LEU A 70 12.23 20.65 -12.29
C LEU A 70 11.86 21.31 -10.95
N ASP A 71 11.08 22.37 -11.03
CA ASP A 71 10.43 23.02 -9.88
C ASP A 71 8.98 23.35 -10.24
N VAL A 72 8.13 23.43 -9.22
CA VAL A 72 6.72 23.75 -9.35
C VAL A 72 6.39 25.00 -8.55
N GLN A 73 6.04 26.07 -9.25
CA GLN A 73 5.86 27.40 -8.63
C GLN A 73 4.55 27.49 -7.83
N ASP A 74 3.48 26.85 -8.33
CA ASP A 74 2.13 26.83 -7.75
C ASP A 74 1.72 25.42 -7.27
N GLY A 75 2.71 24.63 -6.86
CA GLY A 75 2.54 23.23 -6.48
C GLY A 75 2.08 23.03 -5.03
N VAL A 76 1.95 21.77 -4.66
CA VAL A 76 1.69 21.34 -3.29
C VAL A 76 2.85 21.78 -2.39
N ASP A 77 2.51 22.54 -1.36
CA ASP A 77 3.40 22.96 -0.27
C ASP A 77 2.79 22.58 1.10
N ALA A 78 3.50 22.87 2.19
CA ALA A 78 3.04 22.53 3.54
C ALA A 78 1.70 23.21 3.91
N PRO A 79 1.48 24.51 3.62
CA PRO A 79 0.16 25.13 3.75
C PRO A 79 -0.96 24.43 2.97
N ALA A 80 -0.71 24.01 1.72
CA ALA A 80 -1.69 23.28 0.92
C ALA A 80 -2.04 21.93 1.55
N VAL A 81 -1.03 21.15 1.98
CA VAL A 81 -1.26 19.87 2.70
C VAL A 81 -2.07 20.10 3.97
N ALA A 82 -1.77 21.16 4.73
CA ALA A 82 -2.53 21.49 5.93
C ALA A 82 -4.00 21.86 5.62
N ALA A 83 -4.25 22.61 4.54
CA ALA A 83 -5.60 22.93 4.10
C ALA A 83 -6.37 21.68 3.65
N ASP A 84 -5.73 20.78 2.91
CA ASP A 84 -6.32 19.51 2.47
C ASP A 84 -6.60 18.59 3.67
N LEU A 85 -5.73 18.57 4.68
CA LEU A 85 -5.96 17.85 5.95
C LEU A 85 -7.11 18.47 6.74
N GLU A 86 -7.22 19.81 6.78
CA GLU A 86 -8.32 20.51 7.45
C GLU A 86 -9.66 20.16 6.81
N ALA A 87 -9.72 20.16 5.47
CA ALA A 87 -10.90 19.74 4.72
C ALA A 87 -11.25 18.27 4.99
N LEU A 88 -10.25 17.39 5.03
CA LEU A 88 -10.43 15.96 5.36
C LEU A 88 -11.06 15.77 6.75
N VAL A 89 -10.53 16.46 7.78
CA VAL A 89 -11.06 16.35 9.15
C VAL A 89 -12.46 16.95 9.24
N ALA A 90 -12.74 18.02 8.48
CA ALA A 90 -14.03 18.67 8.47
C ALA A 90 -15.12 17.83 7.76
N GLU A 91 -14.73 16.90 6.88
CA GLU A 91 -15.66 16.06 6.12
C GLU A 91 -16.58 15.24 7.05
N PRO A 92 -17.91 15.44 7.00
CA PRO A 92 -18.83 14.77 7.93
C PRO A 92 -18.84 13.24 7.83
N ASN A 93 -18.57 12.72 6.64
CA ASN A 93 -18.62 11.29 6.33
C ASN A 93 -17.23 10.64 6.27
N GLU A 94 -16.17 11.31 6.75
CA GLU A 94 -14.83 10.73 6.81
C GLU A 94 -14.84 9.50 7.76
N PRO A 95 -14.62 8.27 7.25
CA PRO A 95 -14.79 7.06 8.06
C PRO A 95 -13.83 6.97 9.25
N LEU A 96 -12.69 7.66 9.18
CA LEU A 96 -11.68 7.70 10.24
C LEU A 96 -11.79 8.93 11.13
N ARG A 97 -12.85 9.75 11.00
CA ARG A 97 -13.00 11.01 11.75
C ARG A 97 -12.75 10.86 13.25
N GLY A 98 -13.28 9.82 13.88
CA GLY A 98 -13.12 9.59 15.31
C GLY A 98 -11.67 9.29 15.77
N LEU A 99 -10.78 8.91 14.84
CA LEU A 99 -9.33 8.80 15.09
C LEU A 99 -8.61 10.13 14.85
N LEU A 100 -9.10 10.96 13.93
CA LEU A 100 -8.42 12.19 13.50
C LEU A 100 -8.82 13.43 14.33
N GLU A 101 -10.11 13.61 14.58
CA GLU A 101 -10.69 14.80 15.23
C GLU A 101 -10.05 15.13 16.59
N PRO A 102 -9.76 14.17 17.49
CA PRO A 102 -9.11 14.46 18.77
C PRO A 102 -7.72 15.10 18.63
N TYR A 103 -7.03 14.87 17.52
CA TYR A 103 -5.66 15.33 17.26
C TYR A 103 -5.58 16.44 16.19
N ALA A 104 -6.72 16.83 15.62
CA ALA A 104 -6.81 17.72 14.46
C ALA A 104 -6.00 19.01 14.62
N LYS A 105 -6.14 19.71 15.76
CA LYS A 105 -5.40 20.95 16.01
C LYS A 105 -3.89 20.76 15.91
N ARG A 106 -3.36 19.67 16.48
CA ARG A 106 -1.92 19.39 16.47
C ARG A 106 -1.47 18.92 15.10
N LEU A 107 -2.25 18.07 14.43
CA LEU A 107 -1.99 17.66 13.04
C LEU A 107 -1.88 18.87 12.11
N LEU A 108 -2.76 19.87 12.24
CA LEU A 108 -2.72 21.08 11.43
C LEU A 108 -1.51 21.98 11.72
N VAL A 109 -0.98 21.96 12.96
CA VAL A 109 0.27 22.65 13.29
C VAL A 109 1.44 21.92 12.66
N ASP A 110 1.50 20.61 12.82
CA ASP A 110 2.59 19.78 12.29
C ASP A 110 2.60 19.79 10.76
N ALA A 111 1.42 19.73 10.11
CA ALA A 111 1.27 19.79 8.65
C ALA A 111 1.83 21.09 8.05
N ARG A 112 1.56 22.24 8.68
CA ARG A 112 2.08 23.56 8.23
C ARG A 112 3.59 23.69 8.35
N GLN A 113 4.23 22.83 9.17
CA GLN A 113 5.67 22.82 9.42
C GLN A 113 6.41 21.72 8.67
N LEU A 114 5.71 20.93 7.83
CA LEU A 114 6.35 19.89 7.04
C LEU A 114 7.38 20.51 6.09
N HIS A 115 8.59 19.96 6.12
CA HIS A 115 9.59 20.27 5.11
C HIS A 115 9.33 19.39 3.89
N LEU A 116 8.90 20.00 2.78
CA LEU A 116 8.69 19.31 1.51
C LEU A 116 9.82 19.66 0.53
N HIS A 117 10.72 18.70 0.30
CA HIS A 117 11.77 18.80 -0.71
C HIS A 117 11.17 19.09 -2.11
N ALA A 118 11.88 19.81 -2.97
CA ALA A 118 11.38 20.26 -4.29
C ALA A 118 10.86 19.09 -5.15
N VAL A 119 11.58 17.96 -5.17
CA VAL A 119 11.15 16.73 -5.87
C VAL A 119 9.82 16.19 -5.29
N VAL A 120 9.65 16.20 -3.97
CA VAL A 120 8.39 15.76 -3.35
C VAL A 120 7.25 16.73 -3.65
N ARG A 121 7.50 18.05 -3.63
CA ARG A 121 6.50 19.05 -4.04
C ARG A 121 6.03 18.81 -5.47
N LEU A 122 6.97 18.57 -6.39
CA LEU A 122 6.68 18.22 -7.79
C LEU A 122 5.78 16.99 -7.87
N LEU A 123 6.20 15.88 -7.27
CA LEU A 123 5.50 14.60 -7.42
C LEU A 123 4.14 14.56 -6.71
N LEU A 124 4.01 15.20 -5.55
CA LEU A 124 2.71 15.39 -4.90
C LEU A 124 1.78 16.26 -5.76
N THR A 125 2.32 17.28 -6.44
CA THR A 125 1.54 18.10 -7.37
C THR A 125 1.05 17.28 -8.56
N VAL A 126 1.95 16.48 -9.15
CA VAL A 126 1.62 15.56 -10.25
C VAL A 126 0.55 14.58 -9.81
N ALA A 127 0.72 13.90 -8.67
CA ALA A 127 -0.27 13.00 -8.10
C ALA A 127 -1.62 13.71 -7.90
N ARG A 128 -1.62 14.92 -7.34
CA ARG A 128 -2.85 15.70 -7.13
C ARG A 128 -3.59 16.04 -8.42
N GLN A 129 -2.88 16.27 -9.53
CA GLN A 129 -3.52 16.61 -10.81
C GLN A 129 -3.97 15.36 -11.58
N VAL A 130 -3.10 14.35 -11.67
CA VAL A 130 -3.31 13.19 -12.54
C VAL A 130 -4.11 12.09 -11.81
N ARG A 131 -3.89 11.92 -10.51
CA ARG A 131 -4.51 10.89 -9.67
C ARG A 131 -5.02 11.47 -8.34
N PRO A 132 -6.07 12.32 -8.35
CA PRO A 132 -6.55 12.99 -7.13
C PRO A 132 -6.90 12.03 -5.97
N ALA A 133 -7.36 10.81 -6.29
CA ALA A 133 -7.63 9.78 -5.29
C ALA A 133 -6.36 9.30 -4.57
N THR A 134 -5.26 9.04 -5.29
CA THR A 134 -3.95 8.70 -4.70
C THR A 134 -3.43 9.83 -3.81
N TYR A 135 -3.57 11.10 -4.25
CA TYR A 135 -3.19 12.23 -3.41
C TYR A 135 -4.03 12.32 -2.11
N ARG A 136 -5.35 12.12 -2.22
CA ARG A 136 -6.23 12.09 -1.05
C ARG A 136 -5.89 10.94 -0.10
N HIS A 137 -5.53 9.77 -0.62
CA HIS A 137 -5.02 8.64 0.17
C HIS A 137 -3.76 9.03 0.93
N ALA A 138 -2.79 9.68 0.27
CA ALA A 138 -1.57 10.17 0.92
C ALA A 138 -1.85 11.18 2.04
N VAL A 139 -2.80 12.11 1.86
CA VAL A 139 -3.21 13.05 2.92
C VAL A 139 -3.88 12.33 4.09
N ARG A 140 -4.74 11.32 3.82
CA ARG A 140 -5.33 10.47 4.85
C ARG A 140 -4.27 9.66 5.61
N ALA A 141 -3.29 9.11 4.91
CA ALA A 141 -2.17 8.38 5.50
C ALA A 141 -1.32 9.28 6.40
N ALA A 142 -1.00 10.49 5.95
CA ALA A 142 -0.32 11.48 6.77
C ALA A 142 -1.11 11.79 8.05
N ALA A 143 -2.41 12.07 7.93
CA ALA A 143 -3.28 12.39 9.06
C ALA A 143 -3.38 11.23 10.06
N LEU A 144 -3.62 10.00 9.58
CA LEU A 144 -3.75 8.82 10.43
C LEU A 144 -2.42 8.47 11.11
N ALA A 145 -1.30 8.49 10.39
CA ALA A 145 0.02 8.21 10.97
C ALA A 145 0.36 9.22 12.08
N GLY A 146 0.09 10.51 11.85
CA GLY A 146 0.25 11.55 12.86
C GLY A 146 -0.67 11.36 14.07
N ALA A 147 -1.94 11.02 13.85
CA ALA A 147 -2.92 10.82 14.92
C ALA A 147 -2.53 9.63 15.82
N LEU A 148 -2.15 8.50 15.22
CA LEU A 148 -1.70 7.33 15.95
C LEU A 148 -0.43 7.61 16.76
N ALA A 149 0.54 8.32 16.17
CA ALA A 149 1.75 8.75 16.86
C ALA A 149 1.47 9.64 18.09
N GLN A 150 0.53 10.57 17.97
CA GLN A 150 0.10 11.42 19.10
C GLN A 150 -0.65 10.62 20.16
N GLN A 151 -1.53 9.71 19.75
CA GLN A 151 -2.33 8.89 20.66
C GLN A 151 -1.48 7.98 21.56
N VAL A 152 -0.38 7.46 21.03
CA VAL A 152 0.57 6.64 21.80
C VAL A 152 1.62 7.48 22.53
N GLN A 153 1.51 8.82 22.48
CA GLN A 153 2.46 9.76 23.07
C GLN A 153 3.90 9.49 22.60
N ALA A 154 4.09 9.27 21.30
CA ALA A 154 5.39 9.04 20.72
C ALA A 154 6.35 10.23 20.99
N PRO A 155 7.68 10.00 21.03
CA PRO A 155 8.65 11.05 21.28
C PRO A 155 8.50 12.28 20.37
N THR A 156 8.87 13.44 20.89
CA THR A 156 8.82 14.71 20.14
C THR A 156 9.48 14.58 18.76
N GLY A 157 8.80 15.08 17.73
CA GLY A 157 9.27 15.00 16.34
C GLY A 157 9.01 13.66 15.64
N PHE A 158 8.52 12.62 16.33
CA PHE A 158 8.08 11.39 15.66
C PHE A 158 6.80 11.62 14.85
N ALA A 159 5.79 12.31 15.41
CA ALA A 159 4.52 12.54 14.71
C ALA A 159 4.69 13.32 13.38
N PRO A 160 5.41 14.47 13.30
CA PRO A 160 5.66 15.13 12.02
C PRO A 160 6.40 14.25 11.00
N ARG A 161 7.37 13.42 11.44
CA ARG A 161 8.06 12.47 10.56
C ARG A 161 7.12 11.36 10.06
N ALA A 162 6.26 10.83 10.93
CA ALA A 162 5.24 9.85 10.56
C ALA A 162 4.21 10.44 9.59
N MET A 163 3.82 11.70 9.76
CA MET A 163 2.97 12.42 8.80
C MET A 163 3.66 12.55 7.45
N LEU A 164 4.93 12.96 7.42
CA LEU A 164 5.70 13.02 6.17
C LEU A 164 5.81 11.65 5.52
N ALA A 165 6.09 10.59 6.28
CA ALA A 165 6.18 9.22 5.79
C ALA A 165 4.86 8.75 5.16
N GLY A 166 3.74 8.98 5.83
CA GLY A 166 2.40 8.69 5.29
C GLY A 166 2.09 9.51 4.03
N LEU A 167 2.52 10.78 3.97
CA LEU A 167 2.32 11.62 2.78
C LEU A 167 3.10 11.12 1.56
N VAL A 168 4.25 10.47 1.75
CA VAL A 168 5.15 10.11 0.65
C VAL A 168 5.24 8.61 0.35
N HIS A 169 4.54 7.75 1.10
CA HIS A 169 4.71 6.29 1.01
C HIS A 169 4.45 5.72 -0.39
N ASP A 170 3.47 6.27 -1.11
CA ASP A 170 3.08 5.82 -2.45
C ASP A 170 3.65 6.69 -3.58
N LEU A 171 4.63 7.58 -3.33
CA LEU A 171 5.20 8.39 -4.42
C LEU A 171 5.85 7.54 -5.54
N GLY A 172 6.24 6.30 -5.23
CA GLY A 172 6.71 5.35 -6.24
C GLY A 172 5.65 4.99 -7.30
N GLU A 173 4.35 5.15 -7.01
CA GLU A 173 3.28 4.85 -7.97
C GLU A 173 3.31 5.74 -9.21
N VAL A 174 3.90 6.94 -9.12
CA VAL A 174 4.07 7.84 -10.29
C VAL A 174 4.90 7.19 -11.41
N TYR A 175 5.68 6.16 -11.08
CA TYR A 175 6.55 5.42 -12.00
C TYR A 175 5.93 4.09 -12.47
N VAL A 176 4.71 3.77 -12.03
CA VAL A 176 3.98 2.55 -12.37
C VAL A 176 3.03 2.83 -13.53
N ASN A 177 2.78 1.82 -14.38
CA ASN A 177 1.80 1.93 -15.45
C ASN A 177 0.41 2.26 -14.86
N PRO A 178 -0.24 3.37 -15.29
CA PRO A 178 -1.56 3.76 -14.78
C PRO A 178 -2.63 2.69 -15.01
N ASP A 179 -2.53 1.89 -16.09
CA ASP A 179 -3.49 0.81 -16.38
C ASP A 179 -3.53 -0.24 -15.27
N TYR A 180 -2.45 -0.39 -14.49
CA TYR A 180 -2.36 -1.37 -13.40
C TYR A 180 -2.89 -0.80 -12.08
N LEU A 181 -2.68 0.51 -11.85
CA LEU A 181 -3.18 1.20 -10.68
C LEU A 181 -4.72 1.31 -10.70
N ASP A 182 -5.31 1.55 -11.88
CA ASP A 182 -6.76 1.74 -12.05
C ASP A 182 -7.52 0.45 -12.43
N ALA A 183 -6.84 -0.70 -12.37
CA ALA A 183 -7.39 -1.96 -12.82
C ALA A 183 -8.59 -2.40 -11.97
N ARG A 184 -9.78 -2.48 -12.61
CA ARG A 184 -10.98 -3.08 -12.01
C ARG A 184 -11.01 -4.62 -12.12
N ARG A 185 -10.06 -5.19 -12.85
CA ARG A 185 -9.87 -6.64 -13.03
C ARG A 185 -8.77 -7.15 -12.12
N GLN A 186 -8.62 -8.48 -12.03
CA GLN A 186 -7.42 -9.05 -11.44
C GLN A 186 -6.21 -8.69 -12.33
N LEU A 187 -5.17 -8.18 -11.69
CA LEU A 187 -3.87 -8.01 -12.32
C LEU A 187 -3.26 -9.38 -12.58
N ASP A 188 -2.65 -9.51 -13.75
CA ASP A 188 -1.73 -10.60 -13.96
C ASP A 188 -0.45 -10.37 -13.16
N LEU A 189 0.50 -11.26 -13.37
CA LEU A 189 1.72 -11.25 -12.62
C LEU A 189 2.72 -10.19 -12.93
N THR A 190 2.96 -9.98 -14.21
CA THR A 190 3.89 -8.96 -14.63
C THR A 190 3.36 -7.60 -14.17
N GLU A 191 2.04 -7.43 -14.25
CA GLU A 191 1.34 -6.22 -13.83
C GLU A 191 1.42 -6.00 -12.31
N TYR A 192 1.05 -7.00 -11.51
CA TYR A 192 1.16 -6.90 -10.04
C TYR A 192 2.61 -6.70 -9.61
N ARG A 193 3.59 -7.28 -10.32
CA ARG A 193 4.99 -7.11 -9.97
C ARG A 193 5.48 -5.68 -10.15
N GLN A 194 5.06 -5.04 -11.23
CA GLN A 194 5.35 -3.63 -11.44
C GLN A 194 4.68 -2.77 -10.38
N LEU A 195 3.43 -3.09 -10.01
CA LEU A 195 2.74 -2.41 -8.93
C LEU A 195 3.46 -2.57 -7.58
N ALA A 196 3.82 -3.80 -7.19
CA ALA A 196 4.48 -4.10 -5.91
C ALA A 196 5.93 -3.60 -5.81
N ALA A 197 6.49 -3.05 -6.89
CA ALA A 197 7.80 -2.41 -6.88
C ALA A 197 7.76 -0.97 -6.36
N HIS A 198 6.59 -0.34 -6.25
CA HIS A 198 6.49 1.07 -5.86
C HIS A 198 7.12 1.41 -4.49
N PRO A 199 7.13 0.54 -3.44
CA PRO A 199 7.82 0.86 -2.19
C PRO A 199 9.34 0.98 -2.40
N GLN A 200 9.89 0.13 -3.28
CA GLN A 200 11.31 0.17 -3.63
C GLN A 200 11.64 1.44 -4.42
N VAL A 201 10.81 1.77 -5.42
CA VAL A 201 10.98 2.99 -6.23
C VAL A 201 10.86 4.24 -5.35
N GLY A 202 9.85 4.31 -4.47
CA GLY A 202 9.67 5.41 -3.54
C GLY A 202 10.85 5.56 -2.59
N ALA A 203 11.34 4.46 -1.99
CA ALA A 203 12.50 4.51 -1.12
C ALA A 203 13.78 4.95 -1.84
N MET A 204 14.01 4.47 -3.07
CA MET A 204 15.14 4.91 -3.90
C MET A 204 15.03 6.40 -4.24
N LEU A 205 13.84 6.87 -4.62
CA LEU A 205 13.60 8.27 -4.92
C LEU A 205 13.96 9.17 -3.75
N LEU A 206 13.52 8.82 -2.54
CA LEU A 206 13.84 9.60 -1.35
C LEU A 206 15.35 9.58 -1.04
N ARG A 207 16.03 8.43 -1.19
CA ARG A 207 17.48 8.32 -0.94
C ARG A 207 18.33 9.08 -1.94
N GLU A 208 17.98 9.01 -3.22
CA GLU A 208 18.85 9.48 -4.30
C GLU A 208 18.51 10.91 -4.74
N LEU A 209 17.24 11.33 -4.60
CA LEU A 209 16.75 12.60 -5.17
C LEU A 209 16.36 13.64 -4.10
N THR A 210 16.52 13.34 -2.82
CA THR A 210 16.19 14.26 -1.71
C THR A 210 17.26 14.26 -0.63
N ASP A 211 17.13 15.16 0.35
CA ASP A 211 17.99 15.27 1.52
C ASP A 211 17.34 14.69 2.80
N TYR A 212 16.26 13.91 2.65
CA TYR A 212 15.59 13.30 3.79
C TYR A 212 16.44 12.21 4.45
N PRO A 213 16.26 11.98 5.77
CA PRO A 213 16.95 10.91 6.47
C PRO A 213 16.53 9.54 5.94
N ASP A 214 17.47 8.58 5.91
CA ASP A 214 17.22 7.20 5.45
C ASP A 214 16.09 6.50 6.24
N GLU A 215 15.83 6.90 7.49
CA GLU A 215 14.68 6.44 8.27
C GLU A 215 13.35 6.62 7.51
N LEU A 216 13.19 7.73 6.78
CA LEU A 216 11.99 8.00 5.99
C LEU A 216 11.92 7.07 4.77
N ALA A 217 13.01 6.94 4.02
CA ALA A 217 13.09 6.04 2.88
C ALA A 217 12.88 4.57 3.29
N ARG A 218 13.37 4.19 4.45
CA ARG A 218 13.15 2.86 5.05
C ARG A 218 11.68 2.66 5.41
N ALA A 219 11.01 3.64 6.00
CA ALA A 219 9.57 3.55 6.27
C ALA A 219 8.77 3.38 4.98
N VAL A 220 9.10 4.13 3.94
CA VAL A 220 8.51 3.97 2.59
C VAL A 220 8.82 2.60 2.00
N LEU A 221 10.00 2.03 2.20
CA LEU A 221 10.28 0.67 1.73
C LEU A 221 9.44 -0.38 2.45
N GLU A 222 9.17 -0.17 3.75
CA GLU A 222 8.58 -1.15 4.66
C GLU A 222 7.05 -1.02 4.79
N HIS A 223 6.37 -0.08 4.15
CA HIS A 223 4.95 0.20 4.43
C HIS A 223 3.99 -0.93 4.03
N HIS A 224 4.41 -1.88 3.19
CA HIS A 224 3.67 -3.11 2.89
C HIS A 224 4.24 -4.36 3.59
N GLU A 225 5.24 -4.19 4.45
CA GLU A 225 5.76 -5.25 5.29
C GLU A 225 4.81 -5.59 6.45
N ARG A 226 4.94 -6.81 6.95
CA ARG A 226 4.17 -7.33 8.08
C ARG A 226 5.11 -7.96 9.09
N MET A 227 4.79 -7.86 10.37
CA MET A 227 5.67 -8.36 11.45
C MET A 227 5.87 -9.87 11.42
N ASP A 228 5.03 -10.60 10.72
CA ASP A 228 5.17 -12.04 10.53
C ASP A 228 5.90 -12.43 9.24
N GLY A 229 6.49 -11.46 8.53
CA GLY A 229 7.27 -11.66 7.31
C GLY A 229 6.43 -11.95 6.07
N THR A 230 5.10 -11.77 6.14
CA THR A 230 4.20 -12.06 5.02
C THR A 230 3.94 -10.87 4.09
N GLY A 231 4.62 -9.74 4.34
CA GLY A 231 4.58 -8.54 3.51
C GLY A 231 5.63 -8.52 2.40
N TYR A 232 5.83 -7.35 1.79
CA TYR A 232 6.80 -7.14 0.72
C TYR A 232 7.41 -5.73 0.85
N PRO A 233 8.57 -5.43 0.23
CA PRO A 233 9.34 -6.26 -0.69
C PRO A 233 10.44 -7.13 -0.06
N GLY A 234 10.83 -6.86 1.17
CA GLY A 234 11.93 -7.52 1.88
C GLY A 234 11.54 -8.67 2.80
N GLN A 235 10.24 -8.87 3.09
CA GLN A 235 9.72 -9.95 3.95
C GLN A 235 10.35 -9.93 5.35
N THR A 236 10.48 -8.73 5.90
CA THR A 236 11.25 -8.50 7.14
C THR A 236 10.46 -8.96 8.36
N LEU A 237 11.10 -9.73 9.25
CA LEU A 237 10.45 -10.35 10.40
C LEU A 237 10.49 -9.47 11.66
N GLY A 238 9.32 -9.32 12.27
CA GLY A 238 9.12 -8.85 13.65
C GLY A 238 9.80 -7.53 13.95
N SER A 239 10.66 -7.54 14.96
CA SER A 239 11.38 -6.34 15.44
C SER A 239 12.44 -5.81 14.48
N ALA A 240 12.76 -6.54 13.39
CA ALA A 240 13.63 -6.02 12.35
C ALA A 240 12.95 -4.93 11.51
N LEU A 241 11.61 -4.84 11.51
CA LEU A 241 10.88 -3.72 10.91
C LEU A 241 11.06 -2.44 11.74
N SER A 242 11.29 -1.32 11.08
CA SER A 242 11.36 -0.04 11.76
C SER A 242 10.03 0.29 12.45
N PRO A 243 10.03 1.04 13.57
CA PRO A 243 8.80 1.48 14.21
C PRO A 243 7.86 2.23 13.26
N MET A 244 8.42 3.00 12.32
CA MET A 244 7.67 3.76 11.33
C MET A 244 7.12 2.87 10.20
N GLY A 245 7.87 1.86 9.74
CA GLY A 245 7.36 0.83 8.82
C GLY A 245 6.20 0.05 9.43
N GLN A 246 6.32 -0.36 10.71
CA GLN A 246 5.21 -1.00 11.43
C GLN A 246 3.97 -0.10 11.55
N LEU A 247 4.17 1.20 11.77
CA LEU A 247 3.07 2.18 11.79
C LEU A 247 2.41 2.30 10.42
N LEU A 248 3.20 2.48 9.35
CA LEU A 248 2.66 2.65 8.01
C LEU A 248 1.92 1.40 7.51
N GLY A 249 2.39 0.20 7.84
CA GLY A 249 1.64 -1.03 7.52
C GLY A 249 0.27 -1.09 8.18
N VAL A 250 0.16 -0.65 9.45
CA VAL A 250 -1.13 -0.54 10.13
C VAL A 250 -2.01 0.55 9.49
N VAL A 251 -1.43 1.71 9.17
CA VAL A 251 -2.13 2.80 8.47
C VAL A 251 -2.72 2.31 7.14
N GLU A 252 -1.90 1.63 6.34
CA GLU A 252 -2.27 1.16 5.01
C GLU A 252 -3.42 0.15 5.04
N LEU A 253 -3.38 -0.82 5.98
CA LEU A 253 -4.49 -1.74 6.20
C LEU A 253 -5.80 -0.98 6.51
N VAL A 254 -5.74 0.00 7.42
CA VAL A 254 -6.93 0.73 7.85
C VAL A 254 -7.50 1.59 6.74
N LEU A 255 -6.65 2.24 5.94
CA LEU A 255 -7.09 3.03 4.79
C LEU A 255 -7.73 2.16 3.71
N GLY A 256 -7.14 1.00 3.39
CA GLY A 256 -7.72 0.05 2.45
C GLY A 256 -9.10 -0.49 2.89
N ILE A 257 -9.37 -0.54 4.20
CA ILE A 257 -10.69 -0.88 4.75
C ILE A 257 -11.64 0.32 4.73
N ALA A 258 -11.14 1.54 4.97
CA ALA A 258 -11.93 2.75 4.97
C ALA A 258 -12.43 3.15 3.58
N ASP A 259 -11.79 2.66 2.52
CA ASP A 259 -12.19 2.94 1.14
C ASP A 259 -13.41 2.09 0.72
N GLY A 260 -14.61 2.66 0.92
CA GLY A 260 -15.86 2.14 0.36
C GLY A 260 -16.61 1.10 1.22
N ARG A 261 -16.21 0.87 2.48
CA ARG A 261 -16.90 -0.10 3.36
C ARG A 261 -17.53 0.54 4.61
N PRO A 262 -18.77 0.17 4.98
CA PRO A 262 -19.35 0.56 6.26
C PRO A 262 -18.69 -0.19 7.42
N ALA A 263 -18.92 0.28 8.65
CA ALA A 263 -18.41 -0.33 9.88
C ALA A 263 -16.88 -0.47 9.92
N VAL A 264 -16.17 0.57 9.46
CA VAL A 264 -14.70 0.61 9.35
C VAL A 264 -14.00 0.22 10.65
N GLY A 265 -14.49 0.67 11.82
CA GLY A 265 -13.93 0.30 13.12
C GLY A 265 -13.94 -1.20 13.36
N ALA A 266 -15.10 -1.85 13.20
CA ALA A 266 -15.24 -3.29 13.39
C ALA A 266 -14.39 -4.08 12.39
N ARG A 267 -14.43 -3.69 11.10
CA ARG A 267 -13.64 -4.33 10.04
C ARG A 267 -12.14 -4.23 10.29
N ALA A 268 -11.64 -3.03 10.61
CA ALA A 268 -10.22 -2.80 10.90
C ALA A 268 -9.77 -3.54 12.16
N ALA A 269 -10.55 -3.48 13.24
CA ALA A 269 -10.21 -4.18 14.48
C ALA A 269 -10.18 -5.70 14.31
N PHE A 270 -11.09 -6.26 13.50
CA PHE A 270 -11.08 -7.68 13.16
C PHE A 270 -9.85 -8.05 12.32
N ALA A 271 -9.60 -7.33 11.22
CA ALA A 271 -8.46 -7.57 10.34
C ALA A 271 -7.10 -7.50 11.07
N LEU A 272 -6.94 -6.53 11.99
CA LEU A 272 -5.73 -6.37 12.81
C LEU A 272 -5.51 -7.51 13.81
N LYS A 273 -6.59 -8.20 14.23
CA LYS A 273 -6.54 -9.30 15.22
C LYS A 273 -6.60 -10.68 14.57
N PHE A 274 -6.98 -10.76 13.30
CA PHE A 274 -7.25 -12.02 12.61
C PHE A 274 -6.03 -12.96 12.61
N MET A 275 -4.84 -12.44 12.29
CA MET A 275 -3.59 -13.20 12.39
C MET A 275 -2.75 -12.73 13.58
N PRO A 276 -2.56 -13.57 14.61
CA PRO A 276 -1.66 -13.24 15.70
C PRO A 276 -0.23 -12.95 15.18
N GLY A 277 0.32 -11.82 15.62
CA GLY A 277 1.68 -11.39 15.31
C GLY A 277 1.89 -10.79 13.91
N GLU A 278 0.83 -10.62 13.09
CA GLU A 278 0.94 -9.95 11.79
C GLU A 278 1.21 -8.44 11.94
N TRP A 279 0.61 -7.82 12.96
CA TRP A 279 0.66 -6.38 13.19
C TRP A 279 1.22 -6.03 14.57
N SER A 280 1.80 -4.83 14.66
CA SER A 280 2.30 -4.29 15.93
C SER A 280 1.12 -3.98 16.86
N GLY A 281 1.03 -4.69 17.99
CA GLY A 281 0.01 -4.42 19.01
C GLY A 281 0.09 -2.99 19.57
N PHE A 282 1.28 -2.37 19.54
CA PHE A 282 1.48 -0.98 19.93
C PHE A 282 0.73 -0.01 18.99
N TRP A 283 0.85 -0.20 17.67
CA TRP A 283 0.21 0.65 16.66
C TRP A 283 -1.25 0.26 16.37
N ALA A 284 -1.59 -1.03 16.46
CA ALA A 284 -2.95 -1.52 16.30
C ALA A 284 -3.86 -1.20 17.50
N GLY A 285 -3.28 -1.09 18.70
CA GLY A 285 -4.00 -0.83 19.95
C GLY A 285 -4.95 0.38 19.89
N PRO A 286 -4.48 1.58 19.51
CA PRO A 286 -5.31 2.75 19.26
C PRO A 286 -6.58 2.50 18.43
N ILE A 287 -6.43 1.80 17.29
CA ILE A 287 -7.54 1.52 16.36
C ILE A 287 -8.54 0.55 16.99
N THR A 288 -8.04 -0.52 17.63
CA THR A 288 -8.90 -1.50 18.28
C THR A 288 -9.68 -0.91 19.46
N ARG A 289 -9.09 0.04 20.19
CA ARG A 289 -9.79 0.79 21.25
C ARG A 289 -10.84 1.73 20.66
N TRP A 290 -10.51 2.47 19.61
CA TRP A 290 -11.47 3.32 18.92
C TRP A 290 -12.65 2.52 18.37
N ALA A 291 -12.39 1.38 17.73
CA ALA A 291 -13.44 0.48 17.26
C ALA A 291 -14.37 0.01 18.38
N ALA A 292 -13.83 -0.29 19.57
CA ALA A 292 -14.64 -0.69 20.73
C ALA A 292 -15.52 0.44 21.31
N THR A 293 -15.27 1.70 20.97
CA THR A 293 -16.15 2.83 21.34
C THR A 293 -17.31 3.03 20.36
N GLN A 294 -17.28 2.37 19.21
CA GLN A 294 -18.36 2.45 18.23
C GLN A 294 -19.50 1.50 18.59
N PRO A 295 -20.74 1.83 18.21
CA PRO A 295 -21.84 0.89 18.36
C PRO A 295 -21.53 -0.41 17.58
N PRO A 296 -21.97 -1.58 18.08
CA PRO A 296 -21.82 -2.81 17.34
C PRO A 296 -22.52 -2.68 15.97
N PRO A 297 -21.99 -3.35 14.92
CA PRO A 297 -22.66 -3.45 13.63
C PRO A 297 -24.09 -3.96 13.84
N ARG A 298 -25.05 -3.33 13.16
CA ARG A 298 -26.45 -3.77 13.18
C ARG A 298 -26.63 -4.93 12.20
N CYS A 299 -27.68 -5.75 12.37
CA CYS A 299 -28.00 -6.86 11.47
C CYS A 299 -28.24 -6.42 10.02
N ASP A 300 -28.63 -5.15 9.79
CA ASP A 300 -28.83 -4.54 8.47
C ASP A 300 -27.57 -3.89 7.88
N THR A 301 -26.42 -4.03 8.55
CA THR A 301 -25.15 -3.53 8.03
C THR A 301 -24.85 -4.23 6.70
N PRO A 302 -24.58 -3.49 5.61
CA PRO A 302 -24.27 -4.10 4.33
C PRO A 302 -23.09 -5.07 4.44
N LEU A 303 -23.36 -6.32 4.04
CA LEU A 303 -22.36 -7.38 3.95
C LEU A 303 -21.58 -7.23 2.65
N ALA A 304 -20.31 -7.59 2.66
CA ALA A 304 -19.56 -7.69 1.40
C ALA A 304 -20.10 -8.88 0.60
N CYS A 305 -20.42 -9.99 1.26
CA CYS A 305 -20.99 -11.20 0.68
C CYS A 305 -22.51 -11.29 0.86
N PRO A 306 -23.30 -11.56 -0.21
CA PRO A 306 -24.76 -11.71 -0.09
C PRO A 306 -25.18 -12.87 0.82
N ASP A 307 -24.43 -13.97 0.82
CA ASP A 307 -24.67 -15.14 1.66
C ASP A 307 -23.33 -15.66 2.23
N PRO A 308 -22.80 -15.00 3.27
CA PRO A 308 -21.49 -15.33 3.81
C PRO A 308 -21.50 -16.73 4.44
N VAL A 309 -22.65 -17.21 4.94
CA VAL A 309 -22.78 -18.51 5.60
C VAL A 309 -22.66 -19.64 4.58
N ALA A 310 -23.38 -19.56 3.46
CA ALA A 310 -23.28 -20.56 2.39
C ALA A 310 -21.87 -20.59 1.78
N GLU A 311 -21.23 -19.44 1.65
CA GLU A 311 -19.86 -19.32 1.11
C GLU A 311 -18.78 -19.78 2.09
N LEU A 312 -19.04 -19.73 3.40
CA LEU A 312 -18.14 -20.23 4.44
C LEU A 312 -18.21 -21.76 4.56
N ALA A 313 -19.37 -22.37 4.35
CA ALA A 313 -19.58 -23.80 4.53
C ALA A 313 -18.55 -24.73 3.84
N PRO A 314 -18.16 -24.52 2.55
CA PRO A 314 -17.15 -25.36 1.92
C PRO A 314 -15.70 -24.98 2.29
N LEU A 315 -15.49 -23.82 2.93
CA LEU A 315 -14.17 -23.20 3.02
C LEU A 315 -13.19 -24.01 3.87
N ASP A 316 -13.68 -24.70 4.89
CA ASP A 316 -12.84 -25.56 5.73
C ASP A 316 -12.17 -26.68 4.90
N GLY A 317 -12.97 -27.40 4.10
CA GLY A 317 -12.47 -28.42 3.18
C GLY A 317 -11.60 -27.84 2.06
N GLU A 318 -11.96 -26.67 1.53
CA GLU A 318 -11.15 -25.98 0.50
C GLU A 318 -9.75 -25.62 1.02
N LEU A 319 -9.64 -25.08 2.24
CA LEU A 319 -8.36 -24.77 2.87
C LEU A 319 -7.52 -26.04 3.14
N GLU A 320 -8.16 -27.18 3.38
CA GLU A 320 -7.48 -28.45 3.65
C GLU A 320 -6.90 -29.02 2.35
N GLN A 321 -7.73 -29.07 1.31
CA GLN A 321 -7.30 -29.46 -0.03
C GLN A 321 -6.20 -28.54 -0.58
N LEU A 322 -6.29 -27.24 -0.28
CA LEU A 322 -5.28 -26.26 -0.63
C LEU A 322 -3.93 -26.55 0.04
N LEU A 323 -3.94 -26.90 1.34
CA LEU A 323 -2.72 -27.28 2.06
C LEU A 323 -2.11 -28.57 1.49
N LEU A 324 -2.92 -29.59 1.24
CA LEU A 324 -2.48 -30.84 0.62
C LEU A 324 -1.89 -30.61 -0.77
N THR A 325 -2.51 -29.74 -1.58
CA THR A 325 -2.01 -29.36 -2.90
C THR A 325 -0.65 -28.66 -2.78
N ALA A 326 -0.50 -27.73 -1.84
CA ALA A 326 0.74 -27.02 -1.62
C ALA A 326 1.87 -27.97 -1.20
N GLU A 327 1.60 -28.92 -0.29
CA GLU A 327 2.56 -29.93 0.16
C GLU A 327 2.98 -30.88 -0.98
N ALA A 328 2.02 -31.35 -1.80
CA ALA A 328 2.31 -32.19 -2.96
C ALA A 328 3.15 -31.46 -4.01
N VAL A 329 2.83 -30.20 -4.31
CA VAL A 329 3.62 -29.36 -5.23
C VAL A 329 5.03 -29.16 -4.68
N ALA A 330 5.18 -28.79 -3.41
CA ALA A 330 6.50 -28.57 -2.80
C ALA A 330 7.41 -29.82 -2.86
N GLN A 331 6.86 -31.01 -2.65
CA GLN A 331 7.61 -32.28 -2.74
C GLN A 331 8.18 -32.56 -4.14
N SER A 332 7.51 -32.06 -5.18
CA SER A 332 7.93 -32.19 -6.58
C SER A 332 8.95 -31.13 -7.05
N LEU A 333 9.20 -30.12 -6.22
CA LEU A 333 10.02 -28.95 -6.55
C LEU A 333 11.41 -29.02 -5.91
N GLN A 334 12.33 -28.24 -6.44
CA GLN A 334 13.67 -28.00 -5.89
C GLN A 334 13.96 -26.49 -5.87
N ASP A 335 15.00 -26.08 -5.15
CA ASP A 335 15.54 -24.72 -5.12
C ASP A 335 14.50 -23.61 -4.84
N ALA A 336 14.50 -22.56 -5.66
CA ALA A 336 13.67 -21.37 -5.46
C ALA A 336 12.15 -21.65 -5.56
N PRO A 337 11.64 -22.41 -6.54
CA PRO A 337 10.23 -22.80 -6.58
C PRO A 337 9.77 -23.56 -5.33
N ARG A 338 10.62 -24.45 -4.80
CA ARG A 338 10.31 -25.17 -3.56
C ARG A 338 10.18 -24.22 -2.37
N ARG A 339 11.09 -23.26 -2.21
CA ARG A 339 11.02 -22.25 -1.14
C ARG A 339 9.74 -21.42 -1.22
N VAL A 340 9.29 -21.07 -2.42
CA VAL A 340 8.02 -20.38 -2.64
C VAL A 340 6.84 -21.24 -2.15
N ALA A 341 6.81 -22.53 -2.51
CA ALA A 341 5.77 -23.45 -2.05
C ALA A 341 5.82 -23.68 -0.53
N GLU A 342 7.01 -23.83 0.07
CA GLU A 342 7.19 -23.95 1.52
C GLU A 342 6.72 -22.71 2.29
N ARG A 343 6.95 -21.50 1.75
CA ARG A 343 6.38 -20.26 2.30
C ARG A 343 4.85 -20.26 2.22
N ALA A 344 4.28 -20.66 1.09
CA ALA A 344 2.82 -20.76 0.95
C ALA A 344 2.24 -21.75 1.97
N ILE A 345 2.87 -22.92 2.15
CA ILE A 345 2.49 -23.91 3.18
C ILE A 345 2.54 -23.28 4.58
N HIS A 346 3.62 -22.56 4.92
CA HIS A 346 3.74 -21.90 6.22
C HIS A 346 2.60 -20.89 6.45
N ARG A 347 2.30 -20.05 5.46
CA ARG A 347 1.21 -19.05 5.54
C ARG A 347 -0.16 -19.72 5.64
N LEU A 348 -0.41 -20.77 4.86
CA LEU A 348 -1.64 -21.56 4.92
C LEU A 348 -1.83 -22.24 6.29
N LYS A 349 -0.76 -22.77 6.89
CA LYS A 349 -0.81 -23.35 8.25
C LYS A 349 -1.18 -22.30 9.29
N ARG A 350 -0.60 -21.09 9.20
CA ARG A 350 -0.98 -19.99 10.11
C ARG A 350 -2.42 -19.54 9.88
N LEU A 351 -2.85 -19.44 8.62
CA LEU A 351 -4.24 -19.10 8.26
C LEU A 351 -5.22 -20.13 8.83
N ARG A 352 -4.87 -21.43 8.75
CA ARG A 352 -5.63 -22.53 9.35
C ARG A 352 -5.73 -22.41 10.86
N VAL A 353 -4.64 -22.05 11.55
CA VAL A 353 -4.67 -21.85 13.01
C VAL A 353 -5.61 -20.70 13.39
N ALA A 354 -5.53 -19.57 12.68
CA ALA A 354 -6.43 -18.45 12.88
C ALA A 354 -7.89 -18.83 12.62
N TRP A 355 -8.15 -19.56 11.53
CA TRP A 355 -9.46 -20.10 11.18
C TRP A 355 -10.04 -21.00 12.28
N ASN A 356 -9.24 -21.96 12.76
CA ASN A 356 -9.66 -22.89 13.80
C ASN A 356 -9.97 -22.18 15.12
N ALA A 357 -9.20 -21.14 15.46
CA ALA A 357 -9.39 -20.37 16.69
C ALA A 357 -10.72 -19.61 16.73
N MET A 358 -11.35 -19.33 15.59
CA MET A 358 -12.66 -18.69 15.53
C MET A 358 -13.82 -19.66 15.80
N GLY A 359 -13.62 -20.98 15.69
CA GLY A 359 -14.66 -21.99 15.92
C GLY A 359 -15.76 -22.07 14.85
N LEU A 360 -15.80 -21.12 13.89
CA LEU A 360 -16.83 -21.00 12.85
C LEU A 360 -16.92 -22.21 11.90
N TRP A 361 -15.87 -23.00 11.78
CA TRP A 361 -15.82 -24.20 10.93
C TRP A 361 -16.75 -25.34 11.38
N SER A 362 -17.16 -25.32 12.66
CA SER A 362 -17.99 -26.36 13.27
C SER A 362 -19.46 -25.96 13.42
N VAL A 363 -19.81 -24.71 13.12
CA VAL A 363 -21.15 -24.16 13.31
C VAL A 363 -22.01 -24.50 12.08
N PRO A 364 -23.10 -25.28 12.22
CA PRO A 364 -24.04 -25.48 11.14
C PRO A 364 -24.62 -24.14 10.67
N ALA A 365 -24.73 -23.95 9.35
CA ALA A 365 -25.29 -22.75 8.75
C ALA A 365 -26.66 -22.33 9.35
N THR A 366 -27.45 -23.32 9.79
CA THR A 366 -28.76 -23.13 10.41
C THR A 366 -28.74 -22.54 11.82
N LEU A 367 -27.57 -22.51 12.47
CA LEU A 367 -27.39 -21.97 13.83
C LEU A 367 -26.75 -20.58 13.84
N VAL A 368 -26.38 -20.04 12.67
CA VAL A 368 -25.87 -18.66 12.56
C VAL A 368 -27.05 -17.71 12.61
N GLU A 369 -27.13 -16.91 13.67
CA GLU A 369 -28.18 -15.92 13.83
C GLU A 369 -27.99 -14.75 12.84
N PRO A 370 -29.05 -14.05 12.40
CA PRO A 370 -28.93 -12.92 11.48
C PRO A 370 -27.99 -11.80 11.96
N GLY A 371 -27.81 -11.67 13.29
CA GLY A 371 -26.86 -10.73 13.90
C GLY A 371 -25.39 -11.15 13.80
N GLU A 372 -25.11 -12.42 13.52
CA GLU A 372 -23.76 -12.99 13.41
C GLU A 372 -23.26 -13.01 11.96
N CYS A 373 -24.15 -12.79 10.98
CA CYS A 373 -23.80 -12.74 9.55
C CYS A 373 -22.70 -11.71 9.25
N PHE A 374 -22.63 -10.62 10.00
CA PHE A 374 -21.56 -9.63 9.85
C PHE A 374 -20.20 -10.21 10.23
N ASP A 375 -20.08 -10.89 11.36
CA ASP A 375 -18.82 -11.49 11.81
C ASP A 375 -18.37 -12.62 10.87
N VAL A 376 -19.32 -13.38 10.32
CA VAL A 376 -19.03 -14.38 9.28
C VAL A 376 -18.54 -13.72 7.98
N ASP A 377 -19.13 -12.59 7.56
CA ASP A 377 -18.66 -11.79 6.42
C ASP A 377 -17.23 -11.29 6.64
N LEU A 378 -16.88 -10.85 7.85
CA LEU A 378 -15.51 -10.45 8.20
C LEU A 378 -14.54 -11.62 8.05
N ALA A 379 -14.85 -12.76 8.68
CA ALA A 379 -14.03 -13.95 8.63
C ALA A 379 -13.80 -14.41 7.18
N LEU A 380 -14.88 -14.51 6.40
CA LEU A 380 -14.84 -14.89 4.99
C LEU A 380 -13.97 -13.91 4.17
N GLY A 381 -14.16 -12.61 4.38
CA GLY A 381 -13.39 -11.56 3.72
C GLY A 381 -11.89 -11.66 4.00
N GLU A 382 -11.51 -11.83 5.26
CA GLU A 382 -10.11 -11.93 5.69
C GLU A 382 -9.44 -13.23 5.21
N LEU A 383 -10.17 -14.35 5.18
CA LEU A 383 -9.70 -15.63 4.61
C LEU A 383 -9.44 -15.51 3.12
N ARG A 384 -10.37 -14.94 2.35
CA ARG A 384 -10.23 -14.73 0.91
C ARG A 384 -9.09 -13.77 0.60
N TYR A 385 -9.01 -12.66 1.34
CA TYR A 385 -7.93 -11.67 1.18
C TYR A 385 -6.55 -12.31 1.38
N ARG A 386 -6.34 -13.03 2.49
CA ARG A 386 -5.05 -13.68 2.79
C ARG A 386 -4.73 -14.82 1.84
N THR A 387 -5.72 -15.59 1.42
CA THR A 387 -5.53 -16.63 0.39
C THR A 387 -5.08 -16.01 -0.93
N GLY A 388 -5.68 -14.87 -1.32
CA GLY A 388 -5.25 -14.11 -2.50
C GLY A 388 -3.83 -13.57 -2.37
N MET A 389 -3.44 -13.08 -1.19
CA MET A 389 -2.05 -12.65 -0.91
C MET A 389 -1.06 -13.81 -1.07
N ILE A 390 -1.37 -15.00 -0.53
CA ILE A 390 -0.53 -16.20 -0.70
C ILE A 390 -0.46 -16.57 -2.19
N GLY A 391 -1.59 -16.47 -2.90
CA GLY A 391 -1.66 -16.60 -4.36
C GLY A 391 -0.62 -15.72 -5.06
N ARG A 392 -0.55 -14.43 -4.72
CA ARG A 392 0.39 -13.48 -5.31
C ARG A 392 1.85 -13.79 -4.96
N ASP A 393 2.12 -14.22 -3.73
CA ASP A 393 3.47 -14.63 -3.29
C ASP A 393 3.97 -15.89 -3.99
N CYS A 394 3.08 -16.82 -4.35
CA CYS A 394 3.44 -18.01 -5.14
C CYS A 394 4.07 -17.67 -6.50
N LEU A 395 4.07 -16.39 -6.83
CA LEU A 395 4.52 -15.86 -8.07
C LEU A 395 5.56 -14.76 -7.86
N TRP A 396 6.00 -14.54 -6.62
CA TRP A 396 7.04 -13.60 -6.20
C TRP A 396 8.17 -14.36 -5.48
N PRO A 397 9.13 -14.90 -6.24
CA PRO A 397 10.35 -15.46 -5.66
C PRO A 397 11.33 -14.32 -5.40
N GLU A 398 11.86 -14.29 -4.19
CA GLU A 398 12.95 -13.39 -3.81
C GLU A 398 14.07 -13.44 -4.84
N THR A 399 14.40 -12.28 -5.39
CA THR A 399 15.63 -11.98 -6.15
C THR A 399 15.88 -12.69 -7.48
N ASP A 400 15.17 -13.75 -7.85
CA ASP A 400 15.45 -14.50 -9.07
C ASP A 400 14.26 -14.54 -10.03
N ARG A 401 14.44 -13.90 -11.20
CA ARG A 401 13.41 -13.84 -12.27
C ARG A 401 13.08 -15.23 -12.83
N THR A 402 13.88 -16.25 -12.51
CA THR A 402 13.80 -17.63 -13.03
C THR A 402 12.52 -18.38 -12.70
N VAL A 403 11.85 -18.03 -11.60
CA VAL A 403 10.61 -18.73 -11.17
C VAL A 403 9.34 -17.99 -11.61
N MET A 404 9.46 -16.80 -12.24
CA MET A 404 8.30 -16.17 -12.89
C MET A 404 7.84 -17.06 -14.05
N GLY A 405 6.62 -17.56 -13.97
CA GLY A 405 6.12 -18.48 -14.99
C GLY A 405 6.71 -19.88 -14.89
N ASP A 406 7.24 -20.29 -13.73
CA ASP A 406 7.51 -21.70 -13.50
C ASP A 406 6.18 -22.46 -13.52
N ALA A 407 5.94 -23.16 -14.63
CA ALA A 407 4.72 -23.92 -14.86
C ALA A 407 4.42 -24.92 -13.73
N ARG A 408 5.43 -25.32 -12.95
CA ARG A 408 5.29 -26.25 -11.83
C ARG A 408 4.60 -25.62 -10.61
N LEU A 409 4.58 -24.30 -10.47
CA LEU A 409 3.83 -23.59 -9.42
C LEU A 409 2.38 -23.27 -9.82
N VAL A 410 2.03 -23.41 -11.10
CA VAL A 410 0.68 -23.13 -11.63
C VAL A 410 -0.43 -23.92 -10.91
N PRO A 411 -0.27 -25.21 -10.56
CA PRO A 411 -1.32 -25.94 -9.81
C PRO A 411 -1.62 -25.29 -8.45
N LEU A 412 -0.59 -24.93 -7.68
CA LEU A 412 -0.73 -24.26 -6.40
C LEU A 412 -1.37 -22.88 -6.56
N TRP A 413 -0.86 -22.09 -7.50
CA TRP A 413 -1.43 -20.77 -7.81
C TRP A 413 -2.91 -20.86 -8.20
N THR A 414 -3.26 -21.79 -9.08
CA THR A 414 -4.63 -21.98 -9.56
C THR A 414 -5.56 -22.37 -8.40
N ALA A 415 -5.11 -23.24 -7.49
CA ALA A 415 -5.86 -23.58 -6.29
C ALA A 415 -6.08 -22.35 -5.39
N LEU A 416 -5.05 -21.55 -5.13
CA LEU A 416 -5.13 -20.30 -4.36
C LEU A 416 -6.12 -19.31 -4.98
N GLN A 417 -6.07 -19.14 -6.31
CA GLN A 417 -6.99 -18.23 -7.00
C GLN A 417 -8.43 -18.73 -6.94
N ARG A 418 -8.71 -20.04 -7.04
CA ARG A 418 -10.10 -20.53 -6.95
C ARG A 418 -10.74 -20.20 -5.59
N THR A 419 -9.99 -20.37 -4.50
CA THR A 419 -10.46 -20.05 -3.15
C THR A 419 -10.54 -18.55 -2.90
N ALA A 420 -9.64 -17.74 -3.49
CA ALA A 420 -9.64 -16.28 -3.35
C ALA A 420 -10.63 -15.55 -4.27
N ALA A 421 -10.86 -16.04 -5.49
CA ALA A 421 -11.52 -15.36 -6.60
C ALA A 421 -13.03 -15.58 -6.66
N ARG A 422 -13.61 -16.34 -5.73
CA ARG A 422 -15.02 -16.11 -5.38
C ARG A 422 -15.09 -14.72 -4.72
N LYS A 423 -15.03 -13.66 -5.51
CA LYS A 423 -15.43 -12.35 -5.01
C LYS A 423 -16.91 -12.49 -4.67
N PRO A 424 -17.38 -12.00 -3.52
CA PRO A 424 -18.77 -11.60 -3.52
C PRO A 424 -18.93 -10.55 -4.62
N ARG A 425 -19.91 -10.76 -5.50
CA ARG A 425 -20.19 -9.84 -6.59
C ARG A 425 -20.44 -8.46 -5.97
N TYR A 426 -19.61 -7.48 -6.33
CA TYR A 426 -19.89 -6.07 -6.11
C TYR A 426 -20.91 -5.59 -7.14
#